data_AF-A0A3D1CLP5-F1
#
_entry.id   AF-A0A3D1CLP5-F1
#
_cell.length_a   1.000
_cell.length_b   1.000
_cell.length_c   1.000
_cell.angle_alpha   90.00
_cell.angle_beta   90.00
_cell.angle_gamma   90.00
#
_symmetry.space_group_name_H-M   'P 1'
#
loop_
_entity.id
_entity.type
_entity.pdbx_description
1 polymer ?
#
loop_
_entity_poly.entity_id
_entity_poly.type
_entity_poly.pdbx_seq_one_letter_code
_entity_poly.pdbx_strand_id
1 'polypeptide(L)'
;METYQVIALSTSHIEQADNNALRIAAFQTNMVMERESGFFIKLYMNDLAGNLRGDYSPSLCKVIEFAFNNDFQMIELDSDAEAIPELDQHDW
;
A
#
# COMPACT_ATOMS: atom_id res chain seq x y z
N MET A 1 4.53 -25.07 -1.50
CA MET A 1 4.42 -23.77 -2.18
C MET A 1 3.84 -22.82 -1.16
N GLU A 2 4.58 -21.79 -0.74
CA GLU A 2 4.03 -20.76 0.13
C GLU A 2 3.09 -19.88 -0.70
N THR A 3 1.89 -19.63 -0.21
CA THR A 3 0.88 -18.76 -0.84
C THR A 3 0.75 -17.51 0.00
N TYR A 4 0.94 -16.35 -0.63
CA TYR A 4 0.72 -15.06 0.03
C TYR A 4 -0.68 -14.54 -0.28
N GLN A 5 -1.37 -14.04 0.75
CA GLN A 5 -2.62 -13.31 0.54
C GLN A 5 -2.30 -11.87 0.12
N VAL A 6 -2.84 -11.45 -1.03
CA VAL A 6 -2.64 -10.12 -1.60
C VAL A 6 -3.99 -9.46 -1.76
N ILE A 7 -4.09 -8.18 -1.41
CA ILE A 7 -5.23 -7.34 -1.76
C ILE A 7 -4.83 -6.35 -2.85
N ALA A 8 -5.62 -6.29 -3.92
CA ALA A 8 -5.48 -5.28 -4.96
C ALA A 8 -6.45 -4.14 -4.71
N LEU A 9 -5.95 -2.90 -4.74
CA LEU A 9 -6.67 -1.68 -4.39
C LEU A 9 -6.32 -0.57 -5.37
N SER A 10 -7.31 0.25 -5.70
CA SER A 10 -7.10 1.44 -6.52
C SER A 10 -6.07 2.40 -5.90
N THR A 11 -5.21 3.01 -6.72
CA THR A 11 -4.35 4.13 -6.29
C THR A 11 -5.15 5.36 -5.82
N SER A 12 -6.45 5.43 -6.13
CA SER A 12 -7.33 6.47 -5.56
C SER A 12 -7.40 6.45 -4.04
N HIS A 13 -7.00 5.35 -3.38
CA HIS A 13 -7.00 5.25 -1.91
C HIS A 13 -5.81 5.92 -1.20
N ILE A 14 -4.81 6.39 -1.95
CA ILE A 14 -3.65 7.10 -1.39
C ILE A 14 -3.68 8.57 -1.84
N GLU A 15 -2.95 9.44 -1.17
CA GLU A 15 -2.82 10.84 -1.57
C GLU A 15 -1.76 10.97 -2.68
N GLN A 16 -1.87 11.98 -3.56
CA GLN A 16 -0.91 12.17 -4.65
C GLN A 16 0.55 12.25 -4.15
N ALA A 17 0.76 12.82 -2.97
CA ALA A 17 2.08 12.92 -2.33
C ALA A 17 2.70 11.55 -2.00
N ASP A 18 1.87 10.52 -1.76
CA ASP A 18 2.34 9.17 -1.44
C ASP A 18 3.10 8.53 -2.60
N ASN A 19 2.83 8.92 -3.85
CA ASN A 19 3.61 8.43 -4.99
C ASN A 19 5.10 8.69 -4.80
N ASN A 20 5.47 9.87 -4.30
CA ASN A 20 6.87 10.21 -4.08
C ASN A 20 7.45 9.44 -2.90
N ALA A 21 6.71 9.32 -1.80
CA ALA A 21 7.13 8.54 -0.63
C ALA A 21 7.33 7.04 -0.97
N LEU A 22 6.41 6.46 -1.74
CA LEU A 22 6.48 5.07 -2.20
C LEU A 22 7.63 4.85 -3.19
N ARG A 23 7.86 5.77 -4.13
CA ARG A 23 9.05 5.72 -5.00
C ARG A 23 10.34 5.73 -4.19
N ILE A 24 10.48 6.66 -3.25
CA ILE A 24 11.65 6.73 -2.36
C ILE A 24 11.80 5.42 -1.58
N ALA A 25 10.70 4.87 -1.04
CA ALA A 25 10.71 3.60 -0.32
C ALA A 25 11.11 2.41 -1.22
N ALA A 26 10.72 2.41 -2.50
CA ALA A 26 11.10 1.38 -3.48
C ALA A 26 12.62 1.39 -3.79
N PHE A 27 13.27 2.56 -3.69
CA PHE A 27 14.74 2.64 -3.79
C PHE A 27 15.46 2.26 -2.49
N GLN A 28 14.84 2.50 -1.33
CA GLN A 28 15.48 2.33 -0.03
C GLN A 28 15.26 0.95 0.60
N THR A 29 14.22 0.23 0.20
CA THR A 29 13.77 -1.00 0.85
C THR A 29 13.37 -2.06 -0.18
N ASN A 30 13.33 -3.32 0.23
CA ASN A 30 12.78 -4.42 -0.57
C ASN A 30 11.28 -4.68 -0.31
N MET A 31 10.64 -3.78 0.46
CA MET A 31 9.24 -3.84 0.86
C MET A 31 8.33 -3.28 -0.21
N VAL A 32 8.77 -2.19 -0.86
CA VAL A 32 8.02 -1.53 -1.92
C VAL A 32 8.66 -1.85 -3.27
N MET A 33 7.83 -2.11 -4.28
CA MET A 33 8.25 -2.28 -5.66
C MET A 33 7.37 -1.40 -6.54
N GLU A 34 7.98 -0.48 -7.28
CA GLU A 34 7.28 0.36 -8.26
C GLU A 34 6.91 -0.44 -9.52
N ARG A 35 5.74 -0.12 -10.08
CA ARG A 35 5.20 -0.62 -11.35
C ARG A 35 4.75 0.55 -12.21
N GLU A 36 4.46 0.27 -13.47
CA GLU A 36 3.94 1.30 -14.40
C GLU A 36 2.63 1.93 -13.94
N SER A 37 1.73 1.13 -13.34
CA SER A 37 0.39 1.51 -12.87
C SER A 37 0.28 1.76 -11.36
N GLY A 38 1.36 1.59 -10.59
CA GLY A 38 1.32 1.73 -9.13
C GLY A 38 2.45 1.01 -8.39
N PHE A 39 2.12 0.28 -7.32
CA PHE A 39 3.11 -0.28 -6.39
C PHE A 39 2.69 -1.62 -5.78
N PHE A 40 3.65 -2.51 -5.53
CA PHE A 40 3.50 -3.57 -4.54
C PHE A 40 4.12 -3.17 -3.21
N ILE A 41 3.42 -3.46 -2.11
CA ILE A 41 3.89 -3.21 -0.73
C ILE A 41 3.77 -4.53 0.04
N LYS A 42 4.90 -5.12 0.43
CA LYS A 42 4.94 -6.26 1.36
C LYS A 42 4.60 -5.80 2.77
N LEU A 43 3.99 -6.67 3.57
CA LEU A 43 3.66 -6.39 4.96
C LEU A 43 4.36 -7.38 5.89
N TYR A 44 4.97 -6.86 6.95
CA TYR A 44 5.42 -7.63 8.09
C TYR A 44 4.21 -7.96 8.98
N MET A 45 3.77 -9.22 8.97
CA MET A 45 2.53 -9.67 9.62
C MET A 45 2.48 -9.51 11.15
N ASN A 46 3.62 -9.32 11.80
CA ASN A 46 3.70 -9.19 13.26
C ASN A 46 4.24 -7.82 13.71
N ASP A 47 4.36 -6.87 12.78
CA ASP A 47 4.97 -5.57 13.04
C ASP A 47 4.29 -4.46 12.22
N LEU A 48 3.15 -4.00 12.71
CA LEU A 48 2.44 -2.87 12.11
C LEU A 48 3.33 -1.61 12.07
N ALA A 49 4.07 -1.34 13.14
CA ALA A 49 4.93 -0.16 13.22
C ALA A 49 6.04 -0.19 12.14
N GLY A 50 6.57 -1.38 11.84
CA GLY A 50 7.53 -1.59 10.76
C GLY A 50 6.96 -1.46 9.35
N ASN A 51 5.63 -1.54 9.18
CA ASN A 51 4.97 -1.32 7.89
C ASN A 51 4.66 0.16 7.63
N LEU A 52 4.69 1.00 8.67
CA LEU A 52 4.39 2.43 8.58
C LEU A 52 5.68 3.25 8.45
N ARG A 53 5.60 4.40 7.79
CA ARG A 53 6.71 5.36 7.67
C ARG A 53 6.22 6.77 7.94
N GLY A 54 7.10 7.60 8.50
CA GLY A 54 6.76 8.97 8.89
C GLY A 54 6.43 9.91 7.72
N ASP A 55 6.78 9.52 6.49
CA ASP A 55 6.51 10.23 5.25
C ASP A 55 5.27 9.71 4.50
N TYR A 56 4.55 8.73 5.05
CA TYR A 56 3.27 8.25 4.51
C TYR A 56 2.12 9.15 4.94
N SER A 57 1.20 9.43 4.03
CA SER A 57 -0.03 10.14 4.35
C SER A 57 -0.91 9.34 5.31
N PRO A 58 -1.86 9.99 5.99
CA PRO A 58 -2.89 9.27 6.75
C PRO A 58 -3.67 8.27 5.89
N SER A 59 -3.90 8.57 4.60
CA SER A 59 -4.65 7.70 3.69
C SER A 59 -3.89 6.41 3.39
N LEU A 60 -2.60 6.51 3.06
CA LEU A 60 -1.74 5.33 2.88
C LEU A 60 -1.57 4.54 4.18
N CYS A 61 -1.44 5.21 5.33
CA CYS A 61 -1.42 4.53 6.63
C CYS A 61 -2.68 3.69 6.86
N LYS A 62 -3.88 4.23 6.57
CA LYS A 62 -5.15 3.49 6.67
C LYS A 62 -5.22 2.29 5.73
N VAL A 63 -4.73 2.42 4.49
CA VAL A 63 -4.64 1.29 3.54
C VAL A 63 -3.76 0.16 4.12
N ILE A 64 -2.60 0.51 4.67
CA ILE A 64 -1.68 -0.45 5.30
C ILE A 64 -2.30 -1.11 6.53
N GLU A 65 -2.91 -0.33 7.41
CA GLU A 65 -3.61 -0.82 8.60
C GLU A 65 -4.78 -1.73 8.23
N PHE A 66 -5.56 -1.37 7.21
CA PHE A 66 -6.66 -2.18 6.71
C PHE A 66 -6.17 -3.54 6.22
N ALA A 67 -5.14 -3.56 5.37
CA ALA A 67 -4.58 -4.79 4.85
C ALA A 67 -3.98 -5.67 5.96
N PHE A 68 -3.22 -5.07 6.88
CA PHE A 68 -2.64 -5.74 8.03
C PHE A 68 -3.70 -6.37 8.95
N ASN A 69 -4.76 -5.62 9.29
CA ASN A 69 -5.84 -6.09 10.17
C ASN A 69 -6.73 -7.18 9.54
N ASN A 70 -6.64 -7.37 8.22
CA ASN A 70 -7.34 -8.42 7.48
C ASN A 70 -6.40 -9.55 7.02
N ASP A 71 -5.24 -9.70 7.67
CA ASP A 71 -4.25 -10.76 7.43
C ASP A 71 -3.69 -10.84 6.00
N PHE A 72 -3.76 -9.73 5.24
CA PHE A 72 -3.07 -9.64 3.96
C PHE A 72 -1.56 -9.46 4.18
N GLN A 73 -0.78 -10.14 3.34
CA GLN A 73 0.69 -10.13 3.39
C GLN A 73 1.30 -9.17 2.37
N MET A 74 0.48 -8.66 1.45
CA MET A 74 0.90 -7.71 0.42
C MET A 74 -0.29 -6.89 -0.07
N ILE A 75 0.01 -5.65 -0.47
CA ILE A 75 -0.92 -4.74 -1.12
C ILE A 75 -0.42 -4.52 -2.55
N GLU A 76 -1.32 -4.64 -3.51
CA GLU A 76 -1.15 -4.19 -4.89
C GLU A 76 -1.94 -2.90 -5.07
N LEU A 77 -1.25 -1.77 -5.10
CA LEU A 77 -1.83 -0.49 -5.49
C LEU A 77 -1.74 -0.37 -7.01
N ASP A 78 -2.87 -0.28 -7.69
CA ASP A 78 -2.94 -0.22 -9.15
C ASP A 78 -4.01 0.78 -9.60
N SER A 79 -3.72 1.61 -10.59
CA SER A 79 -4.66 2.62 -11.11
C SER A 79 -5.93 2.02 -11.72
N ASP A 80 -5.86 0.77 -12.20
CA ASP A 80 -6.98 0.07 -12.84
C ASP A 80 -7.72 -0.87 -11.86
N ALA A 81 -7.25 -0.99 -10.61
CA ALA A 81 -7.92 -1.79 -9.59
C ALA A 81 -9.19 -1.11 -9.05
N GLU A 82 -10.09 -1.92 -8.49
CA GLU A 82 -11.32 -1.42 -7.87
C GLU A 82 -11.03 -0.68 -6.56
N ALA A 83 -11.84 0.35 -6.30
CA ALA A 83 -11.86 1.01 -5.02
C ALA A 83 -12.87 0.33 -4.09
N ILE A 84 -12.55 0.24 -2.79
CA ILE A 84 -13.44 -0.35 -1.78
C ILE A 84 -14.06 0.75 -0.90
N PRO A 85 -15.31 0.57 -0.44
CA PRO A 85 -16.02 1.58 0.34
C PRO A 85 -15.46 1.84 1.74
N GLU A 86 -14.65 0.94 2.28
CA GLU A 86 -14.05 1.04 3.62
C GLU A 86 -12.88 2.04 3.70
N LEU A 87 -12.34 2.44 2.55
CA LEU A 87 -11.16 3.31 2.46
C LEU A 87 -11.51 4.62 1.75
N ASP A 88 -10.88 5.71 2.21
CA ASP A 88 -11.03 7.04 1.61
C ASP A 88 -10.59 7.02 0.14
N GLN A 89 -11.22 7.83 -0.70
CA GLN A 89 -10.86 7.98 -2.12
C GLN A 89 -10.53 9.44 -2.42
N HIS A 90 -9.55 9.63 -3.30
CA HIS A 90 -9.05 10.93 -3.72
C HIS A 90 -9.10 11.05 -5.25
N ASP A 91 -9.33 12.26 -5.74
CA ASP A 91 -9.37 12.59 -7.17
C ASP A 91 -8.09 13.37 -7.53
N TRP A 92 -7.09 12.67 -8.09
CA TRP A 92 -5.80 13.24 -8.50
C TRP A 92 -5.10 12.43 -9.59
#